data_AF-A0A7U2HWW2-F1
#
_entry.id   AF-A0A7U2HWW2-F1
#
_cell.length_a   1.000
_cell.length_b   1.000
_cell.length_c   1.000
_cell.angle_alpha   90.00
_cell.angle_beta   90.00
_cell.angle_gamma   90.00
#
_symmetry.space_group_name_H-M   'P 1'
#
loop_
_entity.id
_entity.type
_entity.pdbx_description
1 polymer ?
#
loop_
_entity_poly.entity_id
_entity_poly.type
_entity_poly.pdbx_seq_one_letter_code
_entity_poly.pdbx_strand_id
1 'polypeptide(L)'
;MHVSSTFPALLSFGLLASGLVVRDIAEDVDAETLNPKTIPQTIRRLGRGENKFKKQWKTAPASCTDLVHPSEQCIKDMQAQPHTNDVIAFSGGELKLDNNHKCSDTQFGQFQTAAWDALQLGSYMGAPDPKNYKDAVTWRTWMGPNYPDYSKRIVDNFNRVVDFEGRKKFDIYVTCSDPKNYCNIQKDGKNIGGYAYAVKGWFGYMYYYIAACAPFFTMDDLDTKINQIEKDLRNGNLNSATRAVWQKNIGQVFLHEMMHLDVVGQPHINDEHVDPDSAQNWAYGPNRTHMLARRALNQGGGAARASTNADSYAWLANSKLFYDITNYFPAPDNYKDKTRSSPADTPNMELDAWMLDFGAITEKTTDAELEERKNKILASMGGASEENKPLPKGKSLSIAMVTQVNSHSGGASLDARWHFYTTPLNRAVACDDKSPEVKELTPQGPSDPKSNFGGNHKELVWPGGSFKLDIEGAQCEYKSDGSNAGNLYCPGRVVGCKEDRLKATDQGLPQCGSSRVKFHPAVFCDF
;
A
#
# COMPACT_ATOMS: atom_id res chain seq x y z
N MET A 1 51.96 38.16 -46.74
CA MET A 1 52.13 39.31 -45.83
C MET A 1 50.80 39.57 -45.14
N HIS A 2 50.90 40.03 -43.90
CA HIS A 2 49.90 40.11 -42.83
C HIS A 2 48.63 40.95 -43.07
N VAL A 3 47.72 40.78 -42.09
CA VAL A 3 46.78 41.74 -41.45
C VAL A 3 45.31 41.38 -41.77
N SER A 4 44.50 40.74 -40.91
CA SER A 4 44.04 40.99 -39.52
C SER A 4 43.00 42.11 -39.36
N SER A 5 41.91 41.76 -38.66
CA SER A 5 40.96 42.63 -37.92
C SER A 5 39.93 43.38 -38.78
N THR A 6 38.66 43.55 -38.43
CA THR A 6 37.86 43.34 -37.21
C THR A 6 36.38 43.30 -37.63
N PHE A 7 35.55 42.46 -37.00
CA PHE A 7 34.08 42.52 -37.09
C PHE A 7 33.55 43.25 -35.84
N PRO A 8 32.63 44.23 -35.95
CA PRO A 8 32.05 44.87 -34.78
C PRO A 8 30.97 43.97 -34.17
N ALA A 9 31.06 43.78 -32.86
CA ALA A 9 30.01 43.21 -32.04
C ALA A 9 28.81 44.16 -32.00
N LEU A 10 27.62 43.64 -32.32
CA LEU A 10 26.35 44.23 -31.94
C LEU A 10 25.71 43.33 -30.88
N LEU A 11 25.79 43.82 -29.64
CA LEU A 11 25.01 43.38 -28.50
C LEU A 11 23.54 43.72 -28.75
N SER A 12 22.70 42.69 -28.89
CA SER A 12 21.27 42.79 -28.60
C SER A 12 20.96 41.84 -27.45
N PHE A 13 20.79 42.45 -26.28
CA PHE A 13 20.34 41.83 -25.04
C PHE A 13 18.93 41.24 -25.19
N GLY A 14 18.75 40.06 -24.61
CA GLY A 14 17.61 39.85 -23.70
C GLY A 14 16.32 39.27 -24.29
N LEU A 15 16.35 37.98 -24.60
CA LEU A 15 15.23 37.07 -24.29
C LEU A 15 15.84 35.80 -23.74
N LEU A 16 16.27 35.87 -22.48
CA LEU A 16 16.44 34.69 -21.65
C LEU A 16 15.05 34.04 -21.59
N ALA A 17 14.87 32.97 -22.37
CA ALA A 17 13.91 31.94 -22.06
C ALA A 17 14.39 31.31 -20.75
N SER A 18 14.08 31.97 -19.63
CA SER A 18 14.09 31.33 -18.33
C SER A 18 13.08 30.19 -18.42
N GLY A 19 13.58 28.98 -18.64
CA GLY A 19 12.84 27.79 -18.27
C GLY A 19 12.45 27.98 -16.81
N LEU A 20 11.18 28.30 -16.59
CA LEU A 20 10.59 28.26 -15.27
C LEU A 20 10.66 26.79 -14.86
N VAL A 21 11.74 26.42 -14.19
CA VAL A 21 11.71 25.23 -13.35
C VAL A 21 10.67 25.55 -12.30
N VAL A 22 9.51 24.90 -12.38
CA VAL A 22 8.42 25.01 -11.40
C VAL A 22 8.92 24.33 -10.12
N ARG A 23 9.88 24.95 -9.43
CA ARG A 23 10.54 24.45 -8.22
C ARG A 23 9.72 24.76 -6.97
N ASP A 24 8.95 25.85 -6.99
CA ASP A 24 8.11 26.29 -5.89
C ASP A 24 6.63 26.12 -6.23
N ILE A 25 6.16 24.87 -6.26
CA ILE A 25 4.74 24.65 -6.01
C ILE A 25 4.53 24.79 -4.51
N ALA A 26 3.88 25.89 -4.12
CA ALA A 26 3.36 26.07 -2.78
C ALA A 26 2.67 24.77 -2.34
N GLU A 27 2.95 24.30 -1.13
CA GLU A 27 2.42 23.05 -0.57
C GLU A 27 0.90 22.95 -0.60
N ASP A 28 0.22 24.07 -0.87
CA ASP A 28 -1.19 24.28 -0.61
C ASP A 28 -2.09 24.28 -1.85
N VAL A 29 -1.56 24.27 -3.09
CA VAL A 29 -2.49 24.33 -4.23
C VAL A 29 -3.20 23.00 -4.45
N ASP A 30 -4.52 23.11 -4.42
CA ASP A 30 -5.46 22.03 -4.50
C ASP A 30 -5.60 21.54 -5.94
N ALA A 31 -5.10 20.34 -6.22
CA ALA A 31 -5.22 19.67 -7.50
C ALA A 31 -6.65 19.69 -8.06
N GLU A 32 -7.65 19.54 -7.18
CA GLU A 32 -9.06 19.48 -7.57
C GLU A 32 -9.61 20.84 -7.99
N THR A 33 -9.02 21.94 -7.50
CA THR A 33 -9.40 23.30 -7.92
C THR A 33 -8.97 23.63 -9.35
N LEU A 34 -8.09 22.81 -9.94
CA LEU A 34 -7.65 22.92 -11.32
C LEU A 34 -8.53 22.12 -12.29
N ASN A 35 -9.48 21.34 -11.76
CA ASN A 35 -10.43 20.61 -12.58
C ASN A 35 -11.29 21.60 -13.38
N PRO A 36 -11.64 21.28 -14.63
CA PRO A 36 -12.44 22.17 -15.45
C PRO A 36 -13.83 22.33 -14.84
N LYS A 37 -14.33 23.57 -14.85
CA LYS A 37 -15.69 23.90 -14.40
C LYS A 37 -16.78 23.37 -15.34
N THR A 38 -16.41 23.08 -16.58
CA THR A 38 -17.28 22.56 -17.63
C THR A 38 -16.80 21.21 -18.09
N ILE A 39 -17.71 20.23 -18.17
CA ILE A 39 -17.38 18.87 -18.57
C ILE A 39 -17.02 18.85 -20.08
N PRO A 40 -15.82 18.38 -20.45
CA PRO A 40 -15.43 18.27 -21.84
C PRO A 40 -16.27 17.19 -22.54
N GLN A 41 -16.76 17.48 -23.74
CA GLN A 41 -17.55 16.53 -24.54
C GLN A 41 -16.67 15.49 -25.26
N THR A 42 -15.38 15.78 -25.40
CA THR A 42 -14.38 14.90 -26.02
C THR A 42 -13.06 15.04 -25.28
N ILE A 43 -12.30 13.96 -25.20
CA ILE A 43 -10.95 13.97 -24.61
C ILE A 43 -9.87 13.98 -25.69
N ARG A 44 -8.70 14.53 -25.37
CA ARG A 44 -7.55 14.51 -26.28
C ARG A 44 -6.96 13.11 -26.30
N ARG A 45 -7.05 12.40 -27.42
CA ARG A 45 -6.43 11.06 -27.56
C ARG A 45 -4.94 11.15 -27.89
N LEU A 46 -4.16 10.24 -27.34
CA LEU A 46 -2.78 10.02 -27.78
C LEU A 46 -2.79 9.18 -29.06
N GLY A 47 -1.96 9.55 -30.04
CA GLY A 47 -1.66 8.68 -31.17
C GLY A 47 -0.68 7.59 -30.71
N ARG A 48 -1.09 6.33 -30.71
CA ARG A 48 -0.31 5.23 -30.11
C ARG A 48 0.38 4.29 -31.11
N GLY A 49 0.25 4.53 -32.42
CA GLY A 49 0.83 3.67 -33.45
C GLY A 49 0.21 2.26 -33.46
N GLU A 50 0.85 1.30 -34.12
CA GLU A 50 0.44 -0.10 -34.07
C GLU A 50 1.06 -0.83 -32.88
N ASN A 51 0.38 -1.85 -32.35
CA ASN A 51 0.92 -2.70 -31.29
C ASN A 51 2.08 -3.56 -31.83
N LYS A 52 3.32 -3.15 -31.53
CA LYS A 52 4.55 -3.86 -31.93
C LYS A 52 4.71 -5.27 -31.30
N PHE A 53 3.96 -5.57 -30.25
CA PHE A 53 3.97 -6.89 -29.61
C PHE A 53 2.97 -7.87 -30.21
N LYS A 54 2.14 -7.42 -31.16
CA LYS A 54 1.20 -8.25 -31.92
C LYS A 54 1.95 -9.13 -32.94
N LYS A 55 2.80 -10.00 -32.42
CA LYS A 55 3.63 -10.99 -33.12
C LYS A 55 3.61 -12.28 -32.30
N GLN A 56 3.89 -13.43 -32.92
CA GLN A 56 4.10 -14.64 -32.13
C GLN A 56 5.32 -14.45 -31.20
N TRP A 57 5.15 -14.80 -29.93
CA TRP A 57 6.24 -14.79 -28.95
C TRP A 57 6.89 -16.16 -28.95
N LYS A 58 8.19 -16.21 -28.68
CA LYS A 58 8.90 -17.49 -28.52
C LYS A 58 8.43 -18.17 -27.24
N THR A 59 8.39 -19.49 -27.28
CA THR A 59 8.07 -20.33 -26.14
C THR A 59 9.37 -20.88 -25.54
N ALA A 60 9.40 -21.07 -24.22
CA ALA A 60 10.49 -21.79 -23.56
C ALA A 60 10.67 -23.19 -24.17
N PRO A 61 11.88 -23.76 -24.20
CA PRO A 61 12.12 -25.13 -24.63
C PRO A 61 11.26 -26.14 -23.87
N ALA A 62 10.95 -27.26 -24.52
CA ALA A 62 10.12 -28.33 -23.93
C ALA A 62 10.69 -28.91 -22.62
N SER A 63 12.01 -28.85 -22.44
CA SER A 63 12.72 -29.27 -21.22
C SER A 63 12.51 -28.34 -20.02
N CYS A 64 12.02 -27.13 -20.25
CA CYS A 64 11.70 -26.15 -19.21
C CYS A 64 10.28 -26.39 -18.69
N THR A 65 10.14 -27.37 -17.81
CA THR A 65 8.86 -27.72 -17.17
C THR A 65 8.59 -26.94 -15.88
N ASP A 66 9.63 -26.38 -15.28
CA ASP A 66 9.55 -25.52 -14.08
C ASP A 66 10.55 -24.37 -14.25
N LEU A 67 10.05 -23.17 -14.53
CA LEU A 67 10.83 -21.93 -14.61
C LEU A 67 10.96 -21.25 -13.25
N VAL A 68 10.59 -21.88 -12.14
CA VAL A 68 11.04 -21.48 -10.80
C VAL A 68 12.37 -22.18 -10.52
N HIS A 69 12.41 -23.49 -10.79
CA HIS A 69 13.53 -24.39 -10.54
C HIS A 69 13.97 -25.08 -11.83
N PRO A 70 14.62 -24.37 -12.76
CA PRO A 70 14.95 -24.91 -14.07
C PRO A 70 15.91 -26.10 -13.94
N SER A 71 15.57 -27.20 -14.62
CA SER A 71 16.43 -28.37 -14.71
C SER A 71 17.74 -28.06 -15.45
N GLU A 72 18.77 -28.87 -15.25
CA GLU A 72 20.04 -28.73 -15.99
C GLU A 72 19.83 -28.79 -17.51
N GLN A 73 18.87 -29.61 -17.97
CA GLN A 73 18.52 -29.69 -19.38
C GLN A 73 17.82 -28.42 -19.87
N CYS A 74 16.89 -27.85 -19.09
CA CYS A 74 16.27 -26.56 -19.41
C CYS A 74 17.34 -25.47 -19.58
N ILE A 75 18.28 -25.39 -18.65
CA ILE A 75 19.38 -24.41 -18.70
C ILE A 75 20.21 -24.59 -19.99
N LYS A 76 20.60 -25.84 -20.32
CA LYS A 76 21.35 -26.14 -21.55
C LYS A 76 20.59 -25.76 -22.81
N ASP A 77 19.32 -26.11 -22.92
CA ASP A 77 18.49 -25.83 -24.10
C ASP A 77 18.22 -24.33 -24.28
N MET A 78 18.12 -23.61 -23.16
CA MET A 78 17.98 -22.16 -23.14
C MET A 78 19.27 -21.47 -23.56
N GLN A 79 20.42 -21.93 -23.06
CA GLN A 79 21.75 -21.44 -23.43
C GLN A 79 22.16 -21.76 -24.87
N ALA A 80 21.53 -22.77 -25.48
CA ALA A 80 21.70 -23.08 -26.89
C ALA A 80 20.95 -22.11 -27.81
N GLN A 81 20.07 -21.24 -27.29
CA GLN A 81 19.45 -20.20 -28.08
C GLN A 81 20.49 -19.14 -28.48
N PRO A 82 20.28 -18.40 -29.59
CA PRO A 82 21.24 -17.38 -30.00
C PRO A 82 21.40 -16.30 -28.93
N HIS A 83 22.57 -16.25 -28.28
CA HIS A 83 22.96 -15.17 -27.38
C HIS A 83 23.93 -14.22 -28.09
N THR A 84 23.83 -12.93 -27.78
CA THR A 84 24.93 -12.00 -28.06
C THR A 84 25.90 -12.03 -26.88
N ASN A 85 27.21 -11.93 -27.13
CA ASN A 85 28.28 -12.14 -26.13
C ASN A 85 28.25 -11.20 -24.90
N ASP A 86 27.35 -10.21 -24.86
CA ASP A 86 27.21 -9.19 -23.81
C ASP A 86 25.95 -9.36 -22.92
N VAL A 87 25.35 -10.56 -22.87
CA VAL A 87 23.99 -10.78 -22.33
C VAL A 87 23.97 -11.69 -21.09
N ILE A 88 23.32 -11.19 -20.02
CA ILE A 88 23.01 -11.89 -18.75
C ILE A 88 21.63 -12.63 -18.85
N ALA A 89 20.92 -12.48 -19.97
CA ALA A 89 19.60 -13.07 -20.19
C ALA A 89 19.67 -14.59 -20.31
N PHE A 90 18.68 -15.26 -19.75
CA PHE A 90 18.57 -16.71 -19.78
C PHE A 90 18.48 -17.29 -21.21
N SER A 91 17.99 -16.52 -22.19
CA SER A 91 17.74 -16.96 -23.58
C SER A 91 17.66 -15.84 -24.63
N GLY A 92 18.21 -14.65 -24.34
CA GLY A 92 18.50 -13.66 -25.39
C GLY A 92 17.65 -12.38 -25.43
N GLY A 93 16.86 -12.07 -24.40
CA GLY A 93 16.45 -10.69 -24.16
C GLY A 93 15.05 -10.29 -24.62
N GLU A 94 14.04 -11.14 -24.45
CA GLU A 94 12.69 -10.92 -25.03
C GLU A 94 11.54 -11.22 -24.05
N LEU A 95 10.33 -10.80 -24.42
CA LEU A 95 9.08 -11.34 -23.86
C LEU A 95 8.83 -12.73 -24.45
N LYS A 96 8.61 -13.72 -23.60
CA LYS A 96 8.47 -15.13 -23.99
C LYS A 96 7.35 -15.81 -23.22
N LEU A 97 6.82 -16.89 -23.78
CA LEU A 97 5.86 -17.76 -23.11
C LEU A 97 6.59 -18.87 -22.36
N ASP A 98 6.10 -19.23 -21.18
CA ASP A 98 6.40 -20.52 -20.56
C ASP A 98 6.03 -21.67 -21.54
N ASN A 99 6.77 -22.78 -21.53
CA ASN A 99 6.47 -23.97 -22.32
C ASN A 99 5.07 -24.54 -22.05
N ASN A 100 4.61 -24.51 -20.81
CA ASN A 100 3.29 -24.95 -20.37
C ASN A 100 2.41 -23.74 -20.00
N HIS A 101 2.48 -22.67 -20.81
CA HIS A 101 1.83 -21.39 -20.49
C HIS A 101 0.30 -21.47 -20.35
N LYS A 102 -0.37 -22.45 -20.99
CA LYS A 102 -1.83 -22.65 -20.95
C LYS A 102 -2.68 -21.41 -21.28
N CYS A 103 -2.10 -20.42 -21.96
CA CYS A 103 -2.84 -19.24 -22.39
C CYS A 103 -3.71 -19.57 -23.59
N SER A 104 -4.97 -19.16 -23.53
CA SER A 104 -5.79 -19.01 -24.74
C SER A 104 -5.26 -17.87 -25.63
N ASP A 105 -5.65 -17.87 -26.91
CA ASP A 105 -5.29 -16.79 -27.85
C ASP A 105 -5.72 -15.41 -27.34
N THR A 106 -6.89 -15.34 -26.68
CA THR A 106 -7.39 -14.11 -26.06
C THR A 106 -6.46 -13.62 -24.95
N GLN A 107 -6.10 -14.49 -24.01
CA GLN A 107 -5.20 -14.13 -22.90
C GLN A 107 -3.81 -13.75 -23.41
N PHE A 108 -3.32 -14.43 -24.45
CA PHE A 108 -2.08 -14.07 -25.09
C PHE A 108 -2.15 -12.68 -25.73
N GLY A 109 -3.24 -12.36 -26.45
CA GLY A 109 -3.49 -11.02 -26.98
C GLY A 109 -3.57 -9.95 -25.89
N GLN A 110 -4.09 -10.28 -24.70
CA GLN A 110 -4.12 -9.37 -23.56
C GLN A 110 -2.71 -9.10 -23.00
N PHE A 111 -1.82 -10.09 -22.93
CA PHE A 111 -0.41 -9.84 -22.57
C PHE A 111 0.30 -8.94 -23.58
N GLN A 112 0.08 -9.17 -24.87
CA GLN A 112 0.63 -8.30 -25.93
C GLN A 112 0.13 -6.85 -25.78
N THR A 113 -1.14 -6.69 -25.41
CA THR A 113 -1.74 -5.37 -25.20
C THR A 113 -1.22 -4.73 -23.92
N ALA A 114 -1.10 -5.49 -22.82
CA ALA A 114 -0.56 -5.00 -21.56
C ALA A 114 0.90 -4.53 -21.68
N ALA A 115 1.75 -5.29 -22.37
CA ALA A 115 3.12 -4.88 -22.66
C ALA A 115 3.16 -3.58 -23.51
N TRP A 116 2.29 -3.47 -24.51
CA TRP A 116 2.19 -2.26 -25.33
C TRP A 116 1.72 -1.05 -24.53
N ASP A 117 0.69 -1.22 -23.70
CA ASP A 117 0.15 -0.19 -22.82
C ASP A 117 1.21 0.28 -21.81
N ALA A 118 1.94 -0.64 -21.18
CA ALA A 118 3.03 -0.33 -20.27
C ALA A 118 4.13 0.53 -20.93
N LEU A 119 4.49 0.21 -22.18
CA LEU A 119 5.48 1.00 -22.93
C LEU A 119 4.97 2.40 -23.26
N GLN A 120 3.68 2.55 -23.52
CA GLN A 120 3.08 3.85 -23.79
C GLN A 120 3.03 4.71 -22.53
N LEU A 121 2.65 4.11 -21.39
CA LEU A 121 2.71 4.76 -20.08
C LEU A 121 4.15 5.18 -19.73
N GLY A 122 5.14 4.31 -19.96
CA GLY A 122 6.56 4.64 -19.74
C GLY A 122 7.06 5.76 -20.65
N SER A 123 6.75 5.70 -21.95
CA SER A 123 7.15 6.74 -22.92
C SER A 123 6.52 8.10 -22.59
N TYR A 124 5.33 8.11 -21.99
CA TYR A 124 4.64 9.33 -21.61
C TYR A 124 5.38 10.16 -20.56
N MET A 125 6.19 9.51 -19.73
CA MET A 125 6.90 10.14 -18.61
C MET A 125 8.23 10.80 -18.99
N GLY A 126 8.71 10.67 -20.24
CA GLY A 126 10.08 10.90 -20.71
C GLY A 126 10.75 12.28 -20.54
N ALA A 127 10.39 13.09 -19.55
CA ALA A 127 11.10 14.30 -19.14
C ALA A 127 11.26 14.35 -17.61
N PRO A 128 12.49 14.60 -17.08
CA PRO A 128 12.78 14.61 -15.64
C PRO A 128 12.02 15.69 -14.88
N ASP A 129 11.65 16.78 -15.55
CA ASP A 129 10.99 17.91 -14.90
C ASP A 129 9.50 17.98 -15.26
N PRO A 130 8.62 18.24 -14.27
CA PRO A 130 7.23 18.57 -14.56
C PRO A 130 7.15 19.81 -15.44
N LYS A 131 6.38 19.74 -16.52
CA LYS A 131 6.32 20.81 -17.54
C LYS A 131 5.39 21.94 -17.14
N ASN A 132 4.51 21.69 -16.18
CA ASN A 132 3.47 22.60 -15.75
C ASN A 132 3.00 22.24 -14.33
N TYR A 133 2.07 23.03 -13.81
CA TYR A 133 1.53 22.86 -12.48
C TYR A 133 0.80 21.51 -12.27
N LYS A 134 0.03 21.04 -13.27
CA LYS A 134 -0.66 19.75 -13.22
C LYS A 134 0.33 18.60 -13.03
N ASP A 135 1.39 18.60 -13.84
CA ASP A 135 2.45 17.59 -13.75
C ASP A 135 3.03 17.54 -12.35
N ALA A 136 3.47 18.67 -11.82
CA ALA A 136 4.16 18.69 -10.54
C ALA A 136 3.25 18.29 -9.35
N VAL A 137 1.94 18.54 -9.42
CA VAL A 137 0.98 18.00 -8.44
C VAL A 137 0.79 16.50 -8.58
N THR A 138 0.72 15.97 -9.80
CA THR A 138 0.68 14.52 -10.03
C THR A 138 1.94 13.85 -9.48
N TRP A 139 3.12 14.39 -9.79
CA TRP A 139 4.38 13.92 -9.25
C TRP A 139 4.40 13.95 -7.72
N ARG A 140 4.01 15.07 -7.10
CA ARG A 140 3.91 15.18 -5.64
C ARG A 140 2.93 14.18 -5.02
N THR A 141 1.83 13.88 -5.69
CA THR A 141 0.79 12.95 -5.20
C THR A 141 1.31 11.52 -5.08
N TRP A 142 2.07 11.08 -6.07
CA TRP A 142 2.50 9.68 -6.20
C TRP A 142 3.94 9.43 -5.75
N MET A 143 4.79 10.46 -5.79
CA MET A 143 6.19 10.37 -5.38
C MET A 143 6.48 11.14 -4.10
N GLY A 144 5.65 12.10 -3.69
CA GLY A 144 5.87 12.89 -2.48
C GLY A 144 6.60 14.21 -2.71
N PRO A 145 6.71 15.07 -1.68
CA PRO A 145 7.11 16.47 -1.85
C PRO A 145 8.57 16.68 -2.29
N ASN A 146 9.47 15.75 -1.96
CA ASN A 146 10.88 15.79 -2.37
C ASN A 146 11.16 15.02 -3.67
N TYR A 147 10.16 14.76 -4.51
CA TYR A 147 10.36 14.14 -5.83
C TYR A 147 11.40 14.85 -6.72
N PRO A 148 11.64 16.19 -6.65
CA PRO A 148 12.64 16.81 -7.50
C PRO A 148 14.04 16.21 -7.33
N ASP A 149 14.39 15.77 -6.13
CA ASP A 149 15.68 15.13 -5.81
C ASP A 149 15.84 13.74 -6.45
N TYR A 150 14.73 13.10 -6.83
CA TYR A 150 14.66 11.75 -7.38
C TYR A 150 14.17 11.72 -8.83
N SER A 151 13.79 12.87 -9.39
CA SER A 151 13.26 13.05 -10.75
C SER A 151 14.05 12.31 -11.82
N LYS A 152 15.37 12.50 -11.83
CA LYS A 152 16.27 11.82 -12.77
C LYS A 152 16.18 10.30 -12.64
N ARG A 153 16.24 9.76 -11.42
CA ARG A 153 16.12 8.31 -11.17
C ARG A 153 14.79 7.78 -11.71
N ILE A 154 13.71 8.48 -11.40
CA ILE A 154 12.35 8.08 -11.76
C ILE A 154 12.21 8.02 -13.30
N VAL A 155 12.66 9.06 -14.00
CA VAL A 155 12.61 9.09 -15.47
C VAL A 155 13.58 8.11 -16.11
N ASP A 156 14.78 7.91 -15.54
CA ASP A 156 15.69 6.89 -16.03
C ASP A 156 15.04 5.48 -15.93
N ASN A 157 14.26 5.18 -14.89
CA ASN A 157 13.49 3.93 -14.79
C ASN A 157 12.44 3.82 -15.90
N PHE A 158 11.66 4.87 -16.17
CA PHE A 158 10.71 4.87 -17.29
C PHE A 158 11.41 4.71 -18.65
N ASN A 159 12.55 5.36 -18.87
CA ASN A 159 13.34 5.17 -20.09
C ASN A 159 13.82 3.72 -20.22
N ARG A 160 14.19 3.07 -19.11
CA ARG A 160 14.53 1.64 -19.12
C ARG A 160 13.33 0.75 -19.46
N VAL A 161 12.10 1.10 -19.06
CA VAL A 161 10.87 0.41 -19.54
C VAL A 161 10.76 0.53 -21.05
N VAL A 162 10.98 1.72 -21.63
CA VAL A 162 10.85 1.92 -23.08
C VAL A 162 11.93 1.17 -23.86
N ASP A 163 13.16 1.18 -23.34
CA ASP A 163 14.34 0.60 -23.97
C ASP A 163 14.53 -0.90 -23.66
N PHE A 164 13.59 -1.54 -22.95
CA PHE A 164 13.83 -2.84 -22.34
C PHE A 164 14.19 -3.94 -23.37
N GLU A 165 13.48 -4.01 -24.51
CA GLU A 165 13.78 -4.93 -25.63
C GLU A 165 15.16 -4.64 -26.25
N GLY A 166 15.59 -3.37 -26.26
CA GLY A 166 16.88 -2.95 -26.84
C GLY A 166 18.08 -3.34 -25.98
N ARG A 167 17.89 -3.54 -24.67
CA ARG A 167 18.96 -3.89 -23.74
C ARG A 167 19.43 -5.32 -23.91
N LYS A 168 18.54 -6.24 -24.31
CA LYS A 168 18.80 -7.67 -24.47
C LYS A 168 19.40 -8.36 -23.24
N LYS A 169 19.26 -7.83 -22.03
CA LYS A 169 19.99 -8.31 -20.82
C LYS A 169 19.24 -9.32 -19.95
N PHE A 170 17.98 -9.61 -20.24
CA PHE A 170 17.10 -10.45 -19.43
C PHE A 170 15.89 -10.89 -20.26
N ASP A 171 15.27 -12.02 -19.91
CA ASP A 171 13.98 -12.42 -20.47
C ASP A 171 12.85 -12.14 -19.47
N ILE A 172 11.64 -11.91 -20.00
CA ILE A 172 10.41 -11.97 -19.21
C ILE A 172 9.58 -13.13 -19.75
N TYR A 173 9.42 -14.14 -18.93
CA TYR A 173 8.53 -15.26 -19.16
C TYR A 173 7.16 -14.94 -18.59
N VAL A 174 6.13 -15.10 -19.42
CA VAL A 174 4.74 -14.99 -18.97
C VAL A 174 4.02 -16.32 -19.08
N THR A 175 3.08 -16.55 -18.16
CA THR A 175 2.22 -17.72 -18.16
C THR A 175 0.79 -17.36 -17.76
N CYS A 176 -0.16 -18.18 -18.22
CA CYS A 176 -1.55 -18.24 -17.73
C CYS A 176 -1.78 -19.50 -16.89
N SER A 177 -0.77 -20.35 -16.74
CA SER A 177 -0.80 -21.49 -15.82
C SER A 177 -0.54 -21.01 -14.40
N ASP A 178 -1.13 -21.72 -13.45
CA ASP A 178 -0.93 -21.49 -12.01
C ASP A 178 -0.15 -22.67 -11.40
N PRO A 179 1.14 -22.84 -11.74
CA PRO A 179 1.92 -24.00 -11.29
C PRO A 179 2.07 -24.07 -9.76
N LYS A 180 1.90 -22.96 -9.05
CA LYS A 180 2.00 -22.89 -7.58
C LYS A 180 0.64 -22.87 -6.89
N ASN A 181 -0.46 -22.93 -7.64
CA ASN A 181 -1.83 -22.86 -7.13
C ASN A 181 -2.10 -21.59 -6.28
N TYR A 182 -1.48 -20.47 -6.66
CA TYR A 182 -1.61 -19.18 -5.96
C TYR A 182 -2.82 -18.37 -6.46
N CYS A 183 -3.32 -18.61 -7.68
CA CYS A 183 -4.46 -17.87 -8.22
C CYS A 183 -5.76 -18.06 -7.44
N ASN A 184 -5.87 -19.14 -6.66
CA ASN A 184 -7.02 -19.40 -5.81
C ASN A 184 -6.96 -18.69 -4.44
N ILE A 185 -5.89 -17.93 -4.18
CA ILE A 185 -5.75 -17.18 -2.94
C ILE A 185 -6.75 -16.03 -2.93
N GLN A 186 -7.55 -16.01 -1.87
CA GLN A 186 -8.47 -14.93 -1.59
C GLN A 186 -8.07 -14.19 -0.32
N LYS A 187 -8.07 -12.86 -0.40
CA LYS A 187 -7.88 -11.97 0.75
C LYS A 187 -9.02 -10.95 0.78
N ASP A 188 -9.75 -10.90 1.89
CA ASP A 188 -10.88 -9.99 2.08
C ASP A 188 -11.94 -10.07 0.95
N GLY A 189 -12.19 -11.29 0.45
CA GLY A 189 -13.10 -11.54 -0.67
C GLY A 189 -12.55 -11.21 -2.06
N LYS A 190 -11.25 -10.90 -2.17
CA LYS A 190 -10.59 -10.49 -3.42
C LYS A 190 -9.60 -11.55 -3.90
N ASN A 191 -9.59 -11.81 -5.20
CA ASN A 191 -8.64 -12.72 -5.84
C ASN A 191 -7.36 -11.96 -6.22
N ILE A 192 -6.21 -12.63 -6.13
CA ILE A 192 -4.97 -12.08 -6.68
C ILE A 192 -5.02 -12.04 -8.21
N GLY A 193 -4.44 -10.99 -8.81
CA GLY A 193 -4.29 -10.84 -10.25
C GLY A 193 -3.18 -11.67 -10.85
N GLY A 194 -2.26 -12.17 -10.02
CA GLY A 194 -1.14 -13.00 -10.43
C GLY A 194 0.00 -12.95 -9.42
N TYR A 195 1.17 -13.38 -9.85
CA TYR A 195 2.39 -13.34 -9.06
C TYR A 195 3.63 -13.30 -9.95
N ALA A 196 4.69 -12.71 -9.42
CA ALA A 196 5.95 -12.55 -10.13
C ALA A 196 7.16 -12.83 -9.25
N TYR A 197 8.28 -13.13 -9.90
CA TYR A 197 9.59 -13.22 -9.25
C TYR A 197 10.73 -13.01 -10.25
N ALA A 198 11.87 -12.59 -9.71
CA ALA A 198 13.13 -12.50 -10.44
C ALA A 198 14.00 -13.73 -10.14
N VAL A 199 14.36 -14.51 -11.15
CA VAL A 199 15.23 -15.68 -10.98
C VAL A 199 16.68 -15.29 -11.26
N LYS A 200 17.56 -15.56 -10.29
CA LYS A 200 19.02 -15.37 -10.37
C LYS A 200 19.71 -16.72 -10.20
N GLY A 201 20.20 -17.30 -11.29
CA GLY A 201 20.86 -18.60 -11.28
C GLY A 201 22.35 -18.55 -10.94
N TRP A 202 22.88 -19.66 -10.42
CA TRP A 202 24.30 -19.85 -10.07
C TRP A 202 25.28 -19.48 -11.18
N PHE A 203 24.93 -19.75 -12.44
CA PHE A 203 25.76 -19.47 -13.61
C PHE A 203 25.59 -18.03 -14.16
N GLY A 204 25.00 -17.14 -13.37
CA GLY A 204 24.84 -15.73 -13.71
C GLY A 204 23.70 -15.44 -14.68
N TYR A 205 22.89 -16.42 -15.08
CA TYR A 205 21.69 -16.15 -15.87
C TYR A 205 20.61 -15.48 -15.03
N MET A 206 19.86 -14.57 -15.63
CA MET A 206 18.70 -13.93 -15.02
C MET A 206 17.50 -13.88 -15.97
N TYR A 207 16.31 -14.11 -15.41
CA TYR A 207 15.04 -13.86 -16.07
C TYR A 207 13.97 -13.50 -15.04
N TYR A 208 12.87 -12.98 -15.54
CA TYR A 208 11.70 -12.65 -14.76
C TYR A 208 10.55 -13.53 -15.20
N TYR A 209 9.71 -13.89 -14.24
CA TYR A 209 8.58 -14.75 -14.48
C TYR A 209 7.33 -14.09 -13.94
N ILE A 210 6.29 -14.01 -14.76
CA ILE A 210 4.99 -13.43 -14.42
C ILE A 210 3.92 -14.50 -14.69
N ALA A 211 3.24 -14.94 -13.64
CA ALA A 211 2.03 -15.74 -13.77
C ALA A 211 0.81 -14.86 -13.57
N ALA A 212 -0.03 -14.72 -14.59
CA ALA A 212 -1.27 -13.98 -14.48
C ALA A 212 -2.45 -14.89 -14.15
N CYS A 213 -3.28 -14.45 -13.21
CA CYS A 213 -4.51 -15.11 -12.78
C CYS A 213 -5.74 -14.48 -13.47
N ALA A 214 -6.91 -15.10 -13.31
CA ALA A 214 -8.16 -14.66 -13.93
C ALA A 214 -8.46 -13.15 -13.76
N PRO A 215 -8.28 -12.52 -12.57
CA PRO A 215 -8.58 -11.10 -12.41
C PRO A 215 -7.76 -10.18 -13.33
N PHE A 216 -6.52 -10.55 -13.68
CA PHE A 216 -5.72 -9.77 -14.62
C PHE A 216 -6.37 -9.70 -16.00
N PHE A 217 -6.93 -10.83 -16.47
CA PHE A 217 -7.58 -10.93 -17.77
C PHE A 217 -9.01 -10.36 -17.81
N THR A 218 -9.58 -9.98 -16.67
CA THR A 218 -10.87 -9.28 -16.62
C THR A 218 -10.76 -7.76 -16.64
N MET A 219 -9.54 -7.22 -16.52
CA MET A 219 -9.32 -5.78 -16.57
C MET A 219 -9.39 -5.25 -18.01
N ASP A 220 -9.85 -4.01 -18.14
CA ASP A 220 -9.81 -3.29 -19.40
C ASP A 220 -8.36 -2.95 -19.80
N ASP A 221 -8.11 -2.92 -21.11
CA ASP A 221 -6.94 -2.27 -21.68
C ASP A 221 -7.03 -0.74 -21.63
N LEU A 222 -5.90 -0.08 -21.89
CA LEU A 222 -5.82 1.38 -21.79
C LEU A 222 -6.76 2.10 -22.75
N ASP A 223 -6.92 1.64 -23.99
CA ASP A 223 -7.80 2.29 -24.97
C ASP A 223 -9.28 2.07 -24.63
N THR A 224 -9.64 0.87 -24.20
CA THR A 224 -10.97 0.53 -23.67
C THR A 224 -11.28 1.43 -22.48
N LYS A 225 -10.32 1.66 -21.57
CA LYS A 225 -10.52 2.54 -20.42
C LYS A 225 -10.69 4.01 -20.82
N ILE A 226 -9.88 4.51 -21.75
CA ILE A 226 -10.01 5.84 -22.34
C ILE A 226 -11.41 6.04 -22.95
N ASN A 227 -11.89 5.04 -23.72
CA ASN A 227 -13.23 5.07 -24.33
C ASN A 227 -14.34 5.12 -23.27
N GLN A 228 -14.21 4.32 -22.21
CA GLN A 228 -15.18 4.28 -21.12
C GLN A 228 -15.24 5.63 -20.38
N ILE A 229 -14.10 6.23 -20.06
CA ILE A 229 -14.04 7.54 -19.39
C ILE A 229 -14.63 8.64 -20.27
N GLU A 230 -14.33 8.65 -21.57
CA GLU A 230 -14.93 9.61 -22.50
C GLU A 230 -16.46 9.50 -22.52
N LYS A 231 -16.98 8.27 -22.54
CA LYS A 231 -18.42 8.00 -22.49
C LYS A 231 -19.05 8.48 -21.18
N ASP A 232 -18.41 8.21 -20.04
CA ASP A 232 -18.89 8.64 -18.73
C ASP A 232 -18.94 10.17 -18.60
N LEU A 233 -17.89 10.86 -19.07
CA LEU A 233 -17.84 12.31 -19.11
C LEU A 233 -18.99 12.90 -19.94
N ARG A 234 -19.27 12.34 -21.12
CA ARG A 234 -20.41 12.78 -21.96
C ARG A 234 -21.76 12.59 -21.26
N ASN A 235 -21.88 11.59 -20.40
CA ASN A 235 -23.08 11.31 -19.62
C ASN A 235 -23.13 12.11 -18.30
N GLY A 236 -22.16 12.99 -18.03
CA GLY A 236 -22.08 13.79 -16.81
C GLY A 236 -21.55 13.02 -15.59
N ASN A 237 -21.06 11.79 -15.76
CA ASN A 237 -20.42 11.02 -14.70
C ASN A 237 -18.93 11.34 -14.62
N LEU A 238 -18.52 12.05 -13.57
CA LEU A 238 -17.12 12.48 -13.38
C LEU A 238 -16.25 11.43 -12.68
N ASN A 239 -16.84 10.41 -12.05
CA ASN A 239 -16.11 9.49 -11.16
C ASN A 239 -14.92 8.83 -11.86
N SER A 240 -15.10 8.36 -13.09
CA SER A 240 -14.05 7.66 -13.83
C SER A 240 -12.90 8.57 -14.29
N ALA A 241 -13.12 9.89 -14.35
CA ALA A 241 -12.09 10.88 -14.66
C ALA A 241 -11.41 11.45 -13.41
N THR A 242 -12.13 11.62 -12.29
CA THR A 242 -11.60 12.27 -11.08
C THR A 242 -11.03 11.31 -10.05
N ARG A 243 -11.23 10.00 -10.19
CA ARG A 243 -10.77 9.00 -9.22
C ARG A 243 -9.81 8.02 -9.84
N ALA A 244 -8.61 7.95 -9.28
CA ALA A 244 -7.52 7.13 -9.80
C ALA A 244 -7.91 5.64 -9.90
N VAL A 245 -8.64 5.11 -8.91
CA VAL A 245 -9.03 3.68 -8.88
C VAL A 245 -9.81 3.23 -10.13
N TRP A 246 -10.63 4.12 -10.70
CA TRP A 246 -11.43 3.83 -11.90
C TRP A 246 -10.59 3.75 -13.18
N GLN A 247 -9.34 4.21 -13.14
CA GLN A 247 -8.44 4.30 -14.28
C GLN A 247 -7.48 3.11 -14.37
N LYS A 248 -7.60 2.14 -13.45
CA LYS A 248 -6.81 0.91 -13.47
C LYS A 248 -7.03 0.14 -14.77
N ASN A 249 -5.95 -0.34 -15.36
CA ASN A 249 -5.93 -1.08 -16.62
C ASN A 249 -4.77 -2.11 -16.64
N ILE A 250 -4.82 -3.08 -17.56
CA ILE A 250 -3.80 -4.14 -17.68
C ILE A 250 -2.39 -3.58 -17.93
N GLY A 251 -2.26 -2.46 -18.65
CA GLY A 251 -0.98 -1.82 -18.93
C GLY A 251 -0.31 -1.25 -17.70
N GLN A 252 -1.08 -0.63 -16.83
CA GLN A 252 -0.59 -0.14 -15.53
C GLN A 252 -0.07 -1.31 -14.67
N VAL A 253 -0.79 -2.42 -14.60
CA VAL A 253 -0.35 -3.60 -13.83
C VAL A 253 0.89 -4.24 -14.43
N PHE A 254 0.97 -4.33 -15.76
CA PHE A 254 2.18 -4.85 -16.40
C PHE A 254 3.39 -3.92 -16.22
N LEU A 255 3.16 -2.59 -16.22
CA LEU A 255 4.20 -1.60 -15.92
C LEU A 255 4.73 -1.74 -14.48
N HIS A 256 3.84 -2.01 -13.51
CA HIS A 256 4.23 -2.34 -12.14
C HIS A 256 5.22 -3.51 -12.12
N GLU A 257 4.87 -4.65 -12.74
CA GLU A 257 5.76 -5.82 -12.80
C GLU A 257 7.09 -5.50 -13.49
N MET A 258 7.04 -4.67 -14.53
CA MET A 258 8.25 -4.22 -15.22
C MET A 258 9.18 -3.39 -14.32
N MET A 259 8.69 -2.74 -13.27
CA MET A 259 9.54 -1.97 -12.36
C MET A 259 10.38 -2.84 -11.43
N HIS A 260 9.89 -4.01 -11.03
CA HIS A 260 10.66 -4.97 -10.23
C HIS A 260 11.88 -5.55 -10.98
N LEU A 261 11.92 -5.38 -12.31
CA LEU A 261 13.03 -5.83 -13.10
C LEU A 261 14.27 -4.97 -12.80
N ASP A 262 15.36 -5.50 -12.25
CA ASP A 262 16.61 -4.77 -11.95
C ASP A 262 17.16 -4.03 -13.18
N VAL A 263 16.98 -4.61 -14.35
CA VAL A 263 17.31 -4.00 -15.66
C VAL A 263 16.48 -2.75 -16.01
N VAL A 264 15.34 -2.56 -15.32
CA VAL A 264 14.40 -1.45 -15.41
C VAL A 264 14.42 -0.59 -14.15
N GLY A 265 14.08 -1.13 -13.00
CA GLY A 265 14.11 -0.49 -11.70
C GLY A 265 15.51 -0.42 -11.10
N GLN A 266 16.08 0.78 -11.06
CA GLN A 266 17.36 1.06 -10.40
C GLN A 266 17.26 2.26 -9.43
N PRO A 267 17.59 2.08 -8.13
CA PRO A 267 17.93 0.81 -7.48
C PRO A 267 16.75 -0.18 -7.55
N HIS A 268 16.97 -1.43 -7.13
CA HIS A 268 15.89 -2.44 -7.12
C HIS A 268 14.61 -1.84 -6.54
N ILE A 269 13.52 -1.97 -7.29
CA ILE A 269 12.20 -1.46 -6.91
C ILE A 269 11.44 -2.59 -6.26
N ASN A 270 10.98 -2.35 -5.04
CA ASN A 270 10.21 -3.30 -4.25
C ASN A 270 8.72 -2.96 -4.34
N ASP A 271 7.91 -3.84 -3.76
CA ASP A 271 6.64 -3.42 -3.17
C ASP A 271 6.94 -2.86 -1.77
N GLU A 272 6.71 -1.56 -1.58
CA GLU A 272 7.06 -0.89 -0.32
C GLU A 272 5.90 -0.96 0.68
N HIS A 273 6.21 -0.89 1.98
CA HIS A 273 5.18 -0.72 3.02
C HIS A 273 4.90 0.76 3.27
N VAL A 274 3.66 1.15 3.60
CA VAL A 274 3.37 2.54 4.00
C VAL A 274 4.20 2.94 5.22
N ASP A 275 4.38 2.01 6.16
CA ASP A 275 5.27 2.17 7.31
C ASP A 275 6.45 1.20 7.17
N PRO A 276 7.71 1.69 7.14
CA PRO A 276 8.87 0.83 6.89
C PRO A 276 9.10 -0.23 7.99
N ASP A 277 8.67 0.03 9.22
CA ASP A 277 8.85 -0.89 10.35
C ASP A 277 7.68 -1.85 10.52
N SER A 278 6.62 -1.68 9.72
CA SER A 278 5.45 -2.53 9.77
C SER A 278 5.64 -3.73 8.86
N ALA A 279 5.52 -4.93 9.42
CA ALA A 279 5.32 -6.16 8.66
C ALA A 279 3.93 -6.22 7.99
N GLN A 280 3.15 -5.13 8.04
CA GLN A 280 1.80 -4.98 7.53
C GLN A 280 1.67 -3.65 6.75
N ASN A 281 0.60 -3.45 5.97
CA ASN A 281 0.32 -2.21 5.24
C ASN A 281 1.20 -1.97 4.00
N TRP A 282 1.18 -2.86 3.03
CA TRP A 282 1.79 -2.59 1.72
C TRP A 282 1.20 -1.34 1.05
N ALA A 283 2.04 -0.65 0.29
CA ALA A 283 1.72 0.52 -0.52
C ALA A 283 1.06 0.13 -1.85
N TYR A 284 0.07 -0.76 -1.80
CA TYR A 284 -0.70 -1.24 -2.96
C TYR A 284 -1.99 -0.45 -3.16
N GLY A 285 -2.28 -0.12 -4.41
CA GLY A 285 -3.44 0.67 -4.80
C GLY A 285 -3.25 2.16 -4.55
N PRO A 286 -4.17 2.99 -5.07
CA PRO A 286 -3.97 4.43 -5.16
C PRO A 286 -3.90 5.09 -3.76
N ASN A 287 -4.75 4.67 -2.82
CA ASN A 287 -4.75 5.20 -1.46
C ASN A 287 -3.46 4.90 -0.69
N ARG A 288 -3.04 3.62 -0.62
CA ARG A 288 -1.83 3.24 0.13
C ARG A 288 -0.55 3.79 -0.50
N THR A 289 -0.47 3.80 -1.83
CA THR A 289 0.63 4.45 -2.57
C THR A 289 0.73 5.93 -2.21
N HIS A 290 -0.41 6.63 -2.20
CA HIS A 290 -0.44 8.03 -1.79
C HIS A 290 -0.04 8.22 -0.32
N MET A 291 -0.45 7.32 0.59
CA MET A 291 -0.03 7.35 1.99
C MET A 291 1.49 7.23 2.16
N LEU A 292 2.14 6.35 1.39
CA LEU A 292 3.60 6.23 1.36
C LEU A 292 4.24 7.57 0.89
N ALA A 293 3.75 8.12 -0.21
CA ALA A 293 4.28 9.35 -0.81
C ALA A 293 4.15 10.58 0.12
N ARG A 294 3.04 10.70 0.85
CA ARG A 294 2.79 11.85 1.76
C ARG A 294 3.40 11.68 3.16
N ARG A 295 3.94 10.52 3.49
CA ARG A 295 4.55 10.29 4.82
C ARG A 295 5.70 11.29 5.03
N ALA A 296 5.92 11.70 6.28
CA ALA A 296 6.94 12.68 6.59
C ALA A 296 8.35 12.17 6.21
N LEU A 297 9.19 13.05 5.66
CA LEU A 297 10.51 12.67 5.16
C LEU A 297 11.41 12.05 6.25
N ASN A 298 11.32 12.58 7.47
CA ASN A 298 12.04 12.06 8.65
C ASN A 298 11.50 10.73 9.19
N GLN A 299 10.38 10.23 8.65
CA GLN A 299 9.78 8.94 9.00
C GLN A 299 9.91 7.92 7.86
N GLY A 300 10.82 8.14 6.91
CA GLY A 300 10.97 7.27 5.74
C GLY A 300 9.80 7.44 4.74
N GLY A 301 9.28 8.65 4.58
CA GLY A 301 8.29 8.96 3.55
C GLY A 301 8.86 9.64 2.32
N GLY A 302 7.97 10.15 1.47
CA GLY A 302 8.34 10.90 0.28
C GLY A 302 9.01 10.07 -0.82
N ALA A 303 9.69 10.77 -1.72
CA ALA A 303 10.26 10.19 -2.93
C ALA A 303 11.44 9.27 -2.67
N ALA A 304 12.08 9.39 -1.51
CA ALA A 304 13.10 8.45 -1.09
C ALA A 304 12.60 7.01 -1.09
N ARG A 305 11.36 6.78 -0.62
CA ARG A 305 10.71 5.47 -0.62
C ARG A 305 9.71 5.26 -1.75
N ALA A 306 8.98 6.30 -2.16
CA ALA A 306 8.09 6.16 -3.30
C ALA A 306 8.84 5.86 -4.60
N SER A 307 10.08 6.35 -4.76
CA SER A 307 10.92 5.99 -5.93
C SER A 307 11.50 4.57 -5.88
N THR A 308 11.26 3.81 -4.82
CA THR A 308 11.59 2.39 -4.68
C THR A 308 10.34 1.50 -4.56
N ASN A 309 9.14 2.04 -4.83
CA ASN A 309 7.88 1.32 -4.85
C ASN A 309 7.33 1.17 -6.28
N ALA A 310 7.06 -0.05 -6.76
CA ALA A 310 6.58 -0.27 -8.13
C ALA A 310 5.23 0.43 -8.40
N ASP A 311 4.31 0.35 -7.45
CA ASP A 311 2.97 0.94 -7.61
C ASP A 311 3.00 2.47 -7.71
N SER A 312 4.01 3.13 -7.11
CA SER A 312 4.21 4.58 -7.26
C SER A 312 4.50 4.98 -8.69
N TYR A 313 5.28 4.19 -9.44
CA TYR A 313 5.54 4.43 -10.86
C TYR A 313 4.29 4.16 -11.70
N ALA A 314 3.61 3.05 -11.42
CA ALA A 314 2.40 2.65 -12.14
C ALA A 314 1.31 3.71 -12.01
N TRP A 315 1.03 4.18 -10.79
CA TRP A 315 0.06 5.25 -10.54
C TRP A 315 0.51 6.61 -11.08
N LEU A 316 1.79 6.97 -10.96
CA LEU A 316 2.31 8.22 -11.52
C LEU A 316 2.07 8.29 -13.04
N ALA A 317 2.50 7.26 -13.79
CA ALA A 317 2.37 7.24 -15.24
C ALA A 317 0.89 7.23 -15.67
N ASN A 318 0.08 6.40 -15.03
CA ASN A 318 -1.34 6.27 -15.32
C ASN A 318 -2.10 7.58 -15.04
N SER A 319 -1.94 8.14 -13.84
CA SER A 319 -2.63 9.37 -13.47
C SER A 319 -2.14 10.58 -14.25
N LYS A 320 -0.85 10.65 -14.62
CA LYS A 320 -0.37 11.74 -15.47
C LYS A 320 -1.05 11.71 -16.84
N LEU A 321 -1.10 10.53 -17.46
CA LEU A 321 -1.80 10.34 -18.74
C LEU A 321 -3.26 10.77 -18.63
N PHE A 322 -3.99 10.21 -17.66
CA PHE A 322 -5.42 10.50 -17.52
C PHE A 322 -5.70 11.96 -17.15
N TYR A 323 -4.85 12.60 -16.36
CA TYR A 323 -5.01 14.02 -16.06
C TYR A 323 -4.85 14.88 -17.32
N ASP A 324 -3.89 14.56 -18.18
CA ASP A 324 -3.63 15.34 -19.39
C ASP A 324 -4.74 15.17 -20.45
N ILE A 325 -5.31 13.97 -20.59
CA ILE A 325 -6.35 13.73 -21.60
C ILE A 325 -7.75 14.18 -21.14
N THR A 326 -8.05 14.07 -19.84
CA THR A 326 -9.37 14.43 -19.29
C THR A 326 -9.44 15.85 -18.72
N ASN A 327 -8.29 16.44 -18.40
CA ASN A 327 -8.14 17.64 -17.57
C ASN A 327 -8.64 17.52 -16.12
N TYR A 328 -9.11 16.36 -15.67
CA TYR A 328 -9.49 16.10 -14.28
C TYR A 328 -8.37 15.40 -13.53
N PHE A 329 -8.05 15.90 -12.34
CA PHE A 329 -7.07 15.30 -11.45
C PHE A 329 -7.55 13.94 -10.97
N PRO A 330 -6.81 12.84 -11.23
CA PRO A 330 -7.15 11.52 -10.70
C PRO A 330 -6.75 11.43 -9.24
N ALA A 331 -7.66 11.81 -8.36
CA ALA A 331 -7.43 11.77 -6.93
C ALA A 331 -7.36 10.31 -6.44
N PRO A 332 -6.38 9.95 -5.59
CA PRO A 332 -6.49 8.73 -4.80
C PRO A 332 -7.67 8.84 -3.82
N ASP A 333 -8.24 7.71 -3.44
CA ASP A 333 -9.20 7.70 -2.34
C ASP A 333 -8.49 8.21 -1.06
N ASN A 334 -9.21 8.96 -0.20
CA ASN A 334 -8.65 9.68 0.96
C ASN A 334 -7.62 10.79 0.67
N TYR A 335 -7.52 11.34 -0.56
CA TYR A 335 -6.62 12.46 -0.88
C TYR A 335 -6.74 13.65 0.11
N LYS A 336 -7.98 13.97 0.55
CA LYS A 336 -8.28 15.05 1.52
C LYS A 336 -9.42 14.73 2.49
N ASP A 337 -10.45 14.04 2.01
CA ASP A 337 -11.61 13.68 2.80
C ASP A 337 -11.59 12.17 3.11
N LYS A 338 -11.55 11.83 4.41
CA LYS A 338 -11.63 10.44 4.91
C LYS A 338 -13.00 9.80 4.67
N THR A 339 -13.99 10.57 4.24
CA THR A 339 -15.36 10.12 3.93
C THR A 339 -15.60 9.91 2.43
N ARG A 340 -14.56 10.10 1.59
CA ARG A 340 -14.63 9.84 0.14
C ARG A 340 -14.52 8.34 -0.16
N SER A 341 -15.42 7.56 0.41
CA SER A 341 -15.85 6.24 -0.06
C SER A 341 -17.30 6.43 -0.52
N SER A 342 -17.56 6.38 -1.83
CA SER A 342 -18.93 6.47 -2.29
C SER A 342 -19.66 5.17 -1.91
N PRO A 343 -20.93 5.20 -1.50
CA PRO A 343 -21.74 3.99 -1.33
C PRO A 343 -21.96 3.20 -2.64
N ALA A 344 -21.58 3.77 -3.79
CA ALA A 344 -21.57 3.08 -5.09
C ALA A 344 -20.22 2.38 -5.39
N ASP A 345 -19.20 2.59 -4.56
CA ASP A 345 -17.95 1.87 -4.64
C ASP A 345 -18.11 0.55 -3.91
N THR A 346 -17.80 -0.56 -4.58
CA THR A 346 -17.36 -1.71 -3.80
C THR A 346 -16.06 -1.28 -3.10
N PRO A 347 -15.84 -1.59 -1.82
CA PRO A 347 -14.55 -1.46 -1.12
C PRO A 347 -13.37 -2.22 -1.80
N ASN A 348 -13.56 -2.67 -3.04
CA ASN A 348 -12.89 -3.78 -3.70
C ASN A 348 -12.10 -3.34 -4.93
N MET A 349 -12.46 -2.22 -5.58
CA MET A 349 -11.78 -1.76 -6.80
C MET A 349 -10.29 -1.40 -6.61
N GLU A 350 -9.86 -1.04 -5.40
CA GLU A 350 -8.44 -0.70 -5.13
C GLU A 350 -7.50 -1.91 -5.25
N LEU A 351 -8.01 -3.13 -5.06
CA LEU A 351 -7.24 -4.36 -4.98
C LEU A 351 -7.72 -5.44 -5.97
N ASP A 352 -8.71 -5.17 -6.82
CA ASP A 352 -9.12 -6.14 -7.84
C ASP A 352 -7.96 -6.33 -8.84
N ALA A 353 -7.30 -7.49 -8.79
CA ALA A 353 -6.10 -7.86 -9.56
C ALA A 353 -4.77 -7.17 -9.15
N TRP A 354 -4.29 -7.40 -7.92
CA TRP A 354 -2.90 -7.10 -7.53
C TRP A 354 -2.00 -8.34 -7.71
N MET A 355 -0.69 -8.17 -7.91
CA MET A 355 0.25 -9.26 -8.13
C MET A 355 1.06 -9.55 -6.86
N LEU A 356 1.29 -10.81 -6.50
CA LEU A 356 2.25 -11.14 -5.45
C LEU A 356 3.66 -11.02 -6.01
N ASP A 357 4.44 -10.00 -5.63
CA ASP A 357 5.88 -9.98 -5.92
C ASP A 357 6.65 -10.73 -4.82
N PHE A 358 7.34 -11.80 -5.22
CA PHE A 358 8.23 -12.56 -4.34
C PHE A 358 9.66 -12.02 -4.33
N GLY A 359 9.97 -11.03 -5.17
CA GLY A 359 11.29 -10.45 -5.34
C GLY A 359 12.29 -11.41 -5.98
N ALA A 360 13.57 -11.22 -5.67
CA ALA A 360 14.63 -12.08 -6.18
C ALA A 360 14.66 -13.45 -5.48
N ILE A 361 14.74 -14.50 -6.29
CA ILE A 361 14.91 -15.90 -5.89
C ILE A 361 16.12 -16.50 -6.61
N THR A 362 16.67 -17.57 -6.04
CA THR A 362 17.83 -18.30 -6.58
C THR A 362 17.49 -19.78 -6.72
N GLU A 363 18.36 -20.57 -7.34
CA GLU A 363 18.21 -22.03 -7.39
C GLU A 363 18.18 -22.71 -6.01
N LYS A 364 18.54 -21.98 -4.94
CA LYS A 364 18.50 -22.46 -3.55
C LYS A 364 17.23 -22.05 -2.81
N THR A 365 16.45 -21.11 -3.35
CA THR A 365 15.21 -20.66 -2.74
C THR A 365 14.25 -21.84 -2.72
N THR A 366 13.82 -22.26 -1.54
CA THR A 366 12.96 -23.45 -1.42
C THR A 366 11.49 -23.08 -1.59
N ASP A 367 10.64 -24.05 -1.95
CA ASP A 367 9.20 -23.84 -1.96
C ASP A 367 8.68 -23.42 -0.57
N ALA A 368 9.27 -23.91 0.51
CA ALA A 368 8.93 -23.50 1.87
C ALA A 368 9.24 -22.00 2.14
N GLU A 369 10.34 -21.49 1.58
CA GLU A 369 10.67 -20.07 1.65
C GLU A 369 9.71 -19.21 0.84
N LEU A 370 9.31 -19.67 -0.35
CA LEU A 370 8.27 -19.01 -1.16
C LEU A 370 6.94 -18.98 -0.40
N GLU A 371 6.55 -20.08 0.23
CA GLU A 371 5.35 -20.14 1.08
C GLU A 371 5.43 -19.17 2.26
N GLU A 372 6.60 -19.03 2.90
CA GLU A 372 6.81 -18.06 3.97
C GLU A 372 6.65 -16.62 3.47
N ARG A 373 7.28 -16.28 2.34
CA ARG A 373 7.16 -14.96 1.69
C ARG A 373 5.71 -14.66 1.34
N LYS A 374 5.01 -15.62 0.74
CA LYS A 374 3.57 -15.54 0.41
C LYS A 374 2.75 -15.21 1.65
N ASN A 375 2.93 -15.99 2.72
CA ASN A 375 2.18 -15.81 3.96
C ASN A 375 2.47 -14.44 4.60
N LYS A 376 3.71 -13.95 4.52
CA LYS A 376 4.05 -12.59 4.96
C LYS A 376 3.30 -11.53 4.17
N ILE A 377 3.25 -11.64 2.84
CA ILE A 377 2.51 -10.70 1.96
C ILE A 377 1.00 -10.77 2.22
N LEU A 378 0.42 -11.96 2.37
CA LEU A 378 -1.02 -12.12 2.62
C LEU A 378 -1.45 -11.66 4.02
N ALA A 379 -0.59 -11.80 5.02
CA ALA A 379 -0.86 -11.32 6.37
C ALA A 379 -0.99 -9.78 6.42
N SER A 380 -0.35 -9.11 5.47
CA SER A 380 -0.09 -7.66 5.46
C SER A 380 -0.91 -6.89 4.44
N MET A 381 -1.48 -7.59 3.47
CA MET A 381 -2.49 -7.08 2.53
C MET A 381 -3.92 -7.17 3.07
N GLY A 382 -4.09 -7.59 4.32
CA GLY A 382 -5.35 -7.34 5.02
C GLY A 382 -5.61 -5.84 5.04
N GLY A 383 -6.73 -5.43 4.45
CA GLY A 383 -7.32 -4.16 4.83
C GLY A 383 -7.44 -4.13 6.35
N ALA A 384 -7.40 -2.94 6.93
CA ALA A 384 -7.78 -2.80 8.33
C ALA A 384 -9.09 -3.58 8.54
N SER A 385 -9.02 -4.69 9.27
CA SER A 385 -10.22 -5.19 9.93
C SER A 385 -10.78 -3.99 10.69
N GLU A 386 -12.09 -3.95 10.87
CA GLU A 386 -12.75 -2.95 11.70
C GLU A 386 -12.15 -2.83 13.12
N GLU A 387 -11.17 -3.68 13.47
CA GLU A 387 -10.32 -3.71 14.66
C GLU A 387 -9.28 -2.58 14.78
N ASN A 388 -8.97 -1.83 13.72
CA ASN A 388 -7.93 -0.80 13.75
C ASN A 388 -8.47 0.64 13.65
N LYS A 389 -9.58 0.95 14.33
CA LYS A 389 -9.91 2.36 14.57
C LYS A 389 -8.85 2.98 15.51
N PRO A 390 -8.31 4.17 15.19
CA PRO A 390 -7.48 4.90 16.16
C PRO A 390 -8.34 5.28 17.37
N LEU A 391 -7.71 5.36 18.55
CA LEU A 391 -8.42 5.75 19.76
C LEU A 391 -9.12 7.12 19.58
N PRO A 392 -10.37 7.25 20.04
CA PRO A 392 -11.10 8.51 20.02
C PRO A 392 -10.40 9.51 20.95
N LYS A 393 -10.06 10.70 20.45
CA LYS A 393 -9.38 11.72 21.25
C LYS A 393 -10.28 12.28 22.35
N GLY A 394 -9.70 12.58 23.52
CA GLY A 394 -10.40 13.29 24.60
C GLY A 394 -11.18 12.37 25.53
N LYS A 395 -10.79 11.11 25.62
CA LYS A 395 -11.36 10.11 26.52
C LYS A 395 -10.27 9.45 27.35
N SER A 396 -10.69 8.68 28.36
CA SER A 396 -9.79 7.88 29.19
C SER A 396 -10.29 6.44 29.26
N LEU A 397 -9.36 5.49 29.33
CA LEU A 397 -9.65 4.18 29.91
C LEU A 397 -9.58 4.37 31.43
N SER A 398 -10.60 3.92 32.16
CA SER A 398 -10.60 3.84 33.62
C SER A 398 -10.79 2.39 34.05
N ILE A 399 -9.95 1.91 34.97
CA ILE A 399 -10.04 0.56 35.52
C ILE A 399 -10.30 0.65 37.02
N ALA A 400 -11.35 -0.02 37.46
CA ALA A 400 -11.78 -0.03 38.86
C ALA A 400 -11.96 -1.46 39.37
N MET A 401 -11.59 -1.70 40.62
CA MET A 401 -11.99 -2.90 41.34
C MET A 401 -13.42 -2.68 41.84
N VAL A 402 -14.34 -3.55 41.44
CA VAL A 402 -15.69 -3.57 41.96
C VAL A 402 -15.81 -4.75 42.91
N THR A 403 -16.24 -4.46 44.15
CA THR A 403 -16.51 -5.50 45.14
C THR A 403 -17.99 -5.59 45.43
N GLN A 404 -18.53 -6.81 45.45
CA GLN A 404 -19.93 -7.09 45.74
C GLN A 404 -20.04 -8.07 46.91
N VAL A 405 -20.78 -7.66 47.95
CA VAL A 405 -21.09 -8.50 49.11
C VAL A 405 -22.37 -9.30 48.84
N ASN A 406 -22.23 -10.62 48.76
CA ASN A 406 -23.34 -11.55 48.56
C ASN A 406 -23.67 -12.26 49.88
N SER A 407 -24.83 -11.95 50.45
CA SER A 407 -25.30 -12.58 51.70
C SER A 407 -25.99 -13.92 51.38
N HIS A 408 -25.69 -14.96 52.17
CA HIS A 408 -26.34 -16.26 52.08
C HIS A 408 -26.59 -16.82 53.49
N SER A 409 -27.38 -17.90 53.60
CA SER A 409 -27.64 -18.54 54.90
C SER A 409 -26.30 -18.96 55.53
N GLY A 410 -26.00 -18.45 56.74
CA GLY A 410 -24.77 -18.76 57.48
C GLY A 410 -23.55 -17.87 57.21
N GLY A 411 -23.61 -16.85 56.35
CA GLY A 411 -22.46 -15.95 56.12
C GLY A 411 -22.60 -14.96 54.97
N ALA A 412 -21.48 -14.35 54.58
CA ALA A 412 -21.37 -13.49 53.41
C ALA A 412 -20.09 -13.79 52.63
N SER A 413 -20.17 -13.74 51.31
CA SER A 413 -19.02 -13.81 50.42
C SER A 413 -18.76 -12.46 49.75
N LEU A 414 -17.48 -12.18 49.45
CA LEU A 414 -17.06 -11.00 48.70
C LEU A 414 -16.64 -11.45 47.31
N ASP A 415 -17.32 -10.96 46.28
CA ASP A 415 -16.86 -11.10 44.90
C ASP A 415 -16.09 -9.83 44.53
N ALA A 416 -14.87 -9.97 44.02
CA ALA A 416 -14.01 -8.87 43.66
C ALA A 416 -13.51 -9.04 42.23
N ARG A 417 -13.77 -8.05 41.38
CA ARG A 417 -13.48 -8.11 39.95
C ARG A 417 -12.96 -6.78 39.43
N TRP A 418 -12.02 -6.83 38.50
CA TRP A 418 -11.60 -5.69 37.70
C TRP A 418 -12.61 -5.40 36.60
N HIS A 419 -13.08 -4.16 36.57
CA HIS A 419 -13.97 -3.62 35.53
C HIS A 419 -13.27 -2.51 34.77
N PHE A 420 -13.55 -2.43 33.47
CA PHE A 420 -12.89 -1.54 32.52
C PHE A 420 -13.93 -0.62 31.92
N TYR A 421 -13.65 0.67 31.81
CA TYR A 421 -14.60 1.67 31.35
C TYR A 421 -13.93 2.68 30.43
N THR A 422 -14.70 3.23 29.49
CA THR A 422 -14.36 4.49 28.82
C THR A 422 -15.06 5.64 29.51
N THR A 423 -14.34 6.72 29.75
CA THR A 423 -14.80 7.94 30.44
C THR A 423 -14.33 9.19 29.71
N PRO A 424 -14.85 10.39 30.06
CA PRO A 424 -14.24 11.65 29.63
C PRO A 424 -12.75 11.76 30.04
N LEU A 425 -12.00 12.61 29.33
CA LEU A 425 -10.57 12.84 29.60
C LEU A 425 -10.28 13.16 31.07
N ASN A 426 -9.23 12.56 31.64
CA ASN A 426 -8.74 12.80 33.00
C ASN A 426 -9.80 12.56 34.11
N ARG A 427 -10.68 11.58 33.91
CA ARG A 427 -11.72 11.19 34.87
C ARG A 427 -11.76 9.68 35.08
N ALA A 428 -11.51 9.22 36.30
CA ALA A 428 -11.77 7.84 36.68
C ALA A 428 -13.27 7.61 36.94
N VAL A 429 -13.72 6.39 36.70
CA VAL A 429 -15.09 5.94 36.98
C VAL A 429 -15.33 5.82 38.49
N ALA A 430 -16.52 6.24 38.94
CA ALA A 430 -16.98 6.12 40.31
C ALA A 430 -18.43 5.61 40.31
N CYS A 431 -19.31 6.18 41.15
CA CYS A 431 -20.73 5.82 41.21
C CYS A 431 -21.57 6.32 40.02
N ASP A 432 -20.91 6.84 38.99
CA ASP A 432 -21.46 7.34 37.74
C ASP A 432 -21.28 6.32 36.60
N ASP A 433 -21.04 5.05 36.92
CA ASP A 433 -20.90 3.93 35.98
C ASP A 433 -22.08 3.79 35.01
N LYS A 434 -23.26 4.31 35.40
CA LYS A 434 -24.48 4.34 34.58
C LYS A 434 -24.75 5.67 33.87
N SER A 435 -23.83 6.63 33.95
CA SER A 435 -23.93 7.90 33.22
C SER A 435 -23.82 7.65 31.72
N PRO A 436 -24.53 8.42 30.86
CA PRO A 436 -24.38 8.33 29.40
C PRO A 436 -22.95 8.57 28.88
N GLU A 437 -22.11 9.22 29.68
CA GLU A 437 -20.71 9.52 29.35
C GLU A 437 -19.74 8.38 29.68
N VAL A 438 -20.23 7.34 30.38
CA VAL A 438 -19.43 6.19 30.82
C VAL A 438 -19.91 4.95 30.10
N LYS A 439 -18.97 4.19 29.53
CA LYS A 439 -19.28 2.91 28.88
C LYS A 439 -18.37 1.83 29.40
N GLU A 440 -18.96 0.81 30.02
CA GLU A 440 -18.27 -0.39 30.46
C GLU A 440 -17.81 -1.23 29.26
N LEU A 441 -16.61 -1.77 29.39
CA LEU A 441 -15.96 -2.63 28.42
C LEU A 441 -15.89 -4.05 28.98
N THR A 442 -16.16 -5.03 28.13
CA THR A 442 -15.98 -6.44 28.50
C THR A 442 -14.56 -6.87 28.18
N PRO A 443 -13.71 -7.15 29.19
CA PRO A 443 -12.36 -7.63 28.94
C PRO A 443 -12.39 -9.05 28.37
N GLN A 444 -11.55 -9.29 27.37
CA GLN A 444 -11.28 -10.59 26.77
C GLN A 444 -9.80 -10.95 26.92
N GLY A 445 -9.41 -12.16 26.52
CA GLY A 445 -8.01 -12.58 26.54
C GLY A 445 -7.67 -13.54 27.69
N PRO A 446 -6.37 -13.78 27.94
CA PRO A 446 -5.93 -14.91 28.77
C PRO A 446 -6.05 -14.66 30.28
N SER A 447 -6.27 -13.43 30.71
CA SER A 447 -6.34 -13.07 32.14
C SER A 447 -7.79 -12.98 32.62
N ASP A 448 -8.08 -13.65 33.73
CA ASP A 448 -9.37 -13.54 34.41
C ASP A 448 -9.43 -12.20 35.17
N PRO A 449 -10.45 -11.35 34.96
CA PRO A 449 -10.63 -10.13 35.73
C PRO A 449 -10.99 -10.38 37.21
N LYS A 450 -11.33 -11.60 37.63
CA LYS A 450 -11.55 -11.92 39.04
C LYS A 450 -10.29 -11.73 39.87
N SER A 451 -10.47 -11.27 41.10
CA SER A 451 -9.40 -10.99 42.04
C SER A 451 -9.69 -11.59 43.41
N ASN A 452 -8.64 -11.98 44.13
CA ASN A 452 -8.71 -12.41 45.52
C ASN A 452 -8.66 -11.22 46.51
N PHE A 453 -9.01 -10.01 46.04
CA PHE A 453 -8.93 -8.80 46.84
C PHE A 453 -9.88 -8.85 48.04
N GLY A 454 -9.32 -8.76 49.25
CA GLY A 454 -10.06 -8.90 50.51
C GLY A 454 -10.82 -7.65 50.99
N GLY A 455 -10.88 -6.58 50.18
CA GLY A 455 -11.67 -5.38 50.49
C GLY A 455 -10.94 -4.25 51.23
N ASN A 456 -9.64 -4.40 51.54
CA ASN A 456 -8.82 -3.33 52.12
C ASN A 456 -8.26 -2.41 51.02
N HIS A 457 -8.91 -1.28 50.76
CA HIS A 457 -8.55 -0.35 49.69
C HIS A 457 -7.13 0.22 49.79
N LYS A 458 -6.55 0.30 50.99
CA LYS A 458 -5.17 0.78 51.20
C LYS A 458 -4.12 -0.16 50.63
N GLU A 459 -4.49 -1.42 50.39
CA GLU A 459 -3.63 -2.48 49.84
C GLU A 459 -4.07 -2.87 48.42
N LEU A 460 -4.90 -2.06 47.77
CA LEU A 460 -5.35 -2.34 46.41
C LEU A 460 -4.15 -2.35 45.46
N VAL A 461 -3.88 -3.51 44.86
CA VAL A 461 -2.88 -3.68 43.80
C VAL A 461 -3.40 -3.18 42.47
N TRP A 462 -2.53 -3.09 41.46
CA TRP A 462 -2.96 -2.80 40.09
C TRP A 462 -3.51 -4.06 39.39
N PRO A 463 -4.33 -3.90 38.34
CA PRO A 463 -4.84 -5.04 37.58
C PRO A 463 -3.70 -5.74 36.83
N GLY A 464 -3.14 -6.80 37.42
CA GLY A 464 -2.12 -7.63 36.79
C GLY A 464 -2.72 -8.58 35.76
N GLY A 465 -2.10 -8.67 34.58
CA GLY A 465 -2.55 -9.51 33.48
C GLY A 465 -2.55 -8.81 32.12
N SER A 466 -3.09 -9.50 31.12
CA SER A 466 -3.29 -9.02 29.76
C SER A 466 -4.77 -9.08 29.42
N PHE A 467 -5.38 -7.92 29.19
CA PHE A 467 -6.81 -7.78 28.95
C PHE A 467 -7.03 -7.10 27.61
N LYS A 468 -7.63 -7.83 26.67
CA LYS A 468 -8.06 -7.31 25.36
C LYS A 468 -9.37 -6.53 25.54
N LEU A 469 -9.43 -5.34 24.98
CA LEU A 469 -10.50 -4.36 25.13
C LEU A 469 -10.89 -3.81 23.77
N ASP A 470 -12.18 -3.85 23.44
CA ASP A 470 -12.73 -3.13 22.29
C ASP A 470 -13.15 -1.71 22.75
N ILE A 471 -12.31 -0.72 22.42
CA ILE A 471 -12.54 0.69 22.75
C ILE A 471 -13.09 1.41 21.51
N GLU A 472 -14.41 1.44 21.39
CA GLU A 472 -15.12 2.15 20.30
C GLU A 472 -14.69 1.65 18.89
N GLY A 473 -14.41 0.35 18.77
CA GLY A 473 -13.91 -0.32 17.58
C GLY A 473 -12.38 -0.34 17.47
N ALA A 474 -11.65 0.22 18.43
CA ALA A 474 -10.20 0.06 18.52
C ALA A 474 -9.87 -1.18 19.36
N GLN A 475 -9.24 -2.20 18.78
CA GLN A 475 -8.77 -3.36 19.54
C GLN A 475 -7.50 -3.02 20.29
N CYS A 476 -7.65 -2.82 21.59
CA CYS A 476 -6.57 -2.48 22.50
C CYS A 476 -6.27 -3.63 23.45
N GLU A 477 -5.07 -3.62 24.02
CA GLU A 477 -4.67 -4.57 25.05
C GLU A 477 -4.06 -3.80 26.22
N TYR A 478 -4.69 -3.89 27.40
CA TYR A 478 -4.11 -3.37 28.64
C TYR A 478 -3.20 -4.44 29.25
N LYS A 479 -1.97 -4.04 29.62
CA LYS A 479 -0.99 -4.93 30.26
C LYS A 479 -0.37 -4.29 31.50
N SER A 480 -0.35 -5.05 32.58
CA SER A 480 0.43 -4.76 33.78
C SER A 480 0.87 -6.07 34.45
N ASP A 481 1.97 -6.04 35.17
CA ASP A 481 2.43 -7.14 36.03
C ASP A 481 1.81 -7.09 37.45
N GLY A 482 0.95 -6.10 37.71
CA GLY A 482 0.32 -5.87 39.01
C GLY A 482 1.15 -5.02 39.97
N SER A 483 2.38 -4.63 39.59
CA SER A 483 3.28 -3.77 40.38
C SER A 483 3.21 -2.28 40.01
N ASN A 484 2.56 -1.95 38.89
CA ASN A 484 2.41 -0.58 38.40
C ASN A 484 1.09 -0.41 37.60
N ALA A 485 0.77 0.84 37.25
CA ALA A 485 -0.46 1.20 36.55
C ALA A 485 -0.58 0.65 35.11
N GLY A 486 0.47 0.07 34.55
CA GLY A 486 0.44 -0.59 33.25
C GLY A 486 0.46 0.37 32.05
N ASN A 487 0.23 -0.22 30.88
CA ASN A 487 0.11 0.51 29.63
C ASN A 487 -1.05 -0.07 28.80
N LEU A 488 -1.69 0.81 28.03
CA LEU A 488 -2.70 0.44 27.04
C LEU A 488 -2.06 0.45 25.65
N TYR A 489 -2.03 -0.71 25.01
CA TYR A 489 -1.45 -0.93 23.69
C TYR A 489 -2.58 -0.93 22.67
N CYS A 490 -2.64 0.10 21.83
CA CYS A 490 -3.66 0.25 20.80
C CYS A 490 -3.03 0.39 19.41
N PRO A 491 -3.80 0.25 18.32
CA PRO A 491 -3.29 0.39 16.97
C PRO A 491 -2.61 1.75 16.77
N GLY A 492 -1.30 1.71 16.47
CA GLY A 492 -0.49 2.91 16.20
C GLY A 492 -0.10 3.77 17.41
N ARG A 493 -0.41 3.36 18.66
CA ARG A 493 0.00 4.11 19.86
C ARG A 493 0.03 3.25 21.13
N VAL A 494 1.04 3.48 21.96
CA VAL A 494 1.07 3.04 23.37
C VAL A 494 0.68 4.22 24.26
N VAL A 495 -0.28 4.00 25.15
CA VAL A 495 -0.77 4.99 26.11
C VAL A 495 -0.34 4.58 27.50
N GLY A 496 0.53 5.39 28.11
CA GLY A 496 0.96 5.18 29.49
C GLY A 496 -0.17 5.44 30.47
N CYS A 497 -0.45 4.46 31.33
CA CYS A 497 -1.49 4.59 32.34
C CYS A 497 -0.90 5.15 33.64
N LYS A 498 -1.75 5.79 34.44
CA LYS A 498 -1.40 6.41 35.71
C LYS A 498 -2.24 5.84 36.82
N GLU A 499 -1.68 5.82 38.03
CA GLU A 499 -2.44 5.53 39.24
C GLU A 499 -3.50 6.61 39.47
N ASP A 500 -4.73 6.19 39.79
CA ASP A 500 -5.76 7.11 40.24
C ASP A 500 -5.38 7.71 41.59
N ARG A 501 -5.50 9.05 41.72
CA ARG A 501 -5.08 9.78 42.92
C ARG A 501 -5.82 9.34 44.19
N LEU A 502 -6.98 8.72 44.05
CA LEU A 502 -7.83 8.29 45.16
C LEU A 502 -7.70 6.79 45.47
N LYS A 503 -6.98 5.99 44.66
CA LYS A 503 -6.89 4.52 44.77
C LYS A 503 -6.66 3.98 46.18
N ALA A 504 -5.74 4.58 46.93
CA ALA A 504 -5.37 4.16 48.29
C ALA A 504 -5.92 5.07 49.40
N THR A 505 -6.96 5.87 49.09
CA THR A 505 -7.53 6.86 50.02
C THR A 505 -8.95 6.47 50.43
N ASP A 506 -9.40 6.94 51.59
CA ASP A 506 -10.78 6.73 52.06
C ASP A 506 -11.81 7.44 51.15
N GLN A 507 -11.37 8.41 50.34
CA GLN A 507 -12.19 9.11 49.34
C GLN A 507 -12.34 8.34 48.02
N GLY A 508 -11.45 7.38 47.74
CA GLY A 508 -11.53 6.46 46.59
C GLY A 508 -12.43 5.26 46.82
N LEU A 509 -13.35 5.36 47.78
CA LEU A 509 -14.27 4.32 48.22
C LEU A 509 -15.73 4.79 48.14
N PRO A 510 -16.20 5.34 47.01
CA PRO A 510 -17.56 5.82 46.95
C PRO A 510 -18.52 4.61 47.07
N GLN A 511 -19.41 4.67 48.05
CA GLN A 511 -20.46 3.67 48.24
C GLN A 511 -21.58 3.96 47.25
N CYS A 512 -21.70 3.14 46.21
CA CYS A 512 -22.59 3.40 45.08
C CYS A 512 -23.92 2.67 45.26
N GLY A 513 -24.97 3.41 45.62
CA GLY A 513 -26.30 2.85 45.81
C GLY A 513 -26.42 1.98 47.07
N SER A 514 -26.70 0.68 46.91
CA SER A 514 -26.81 -0.24 48.05
C SER A 514 -25.45 -0.42 48.74
N SER A 515 -25.41 -0.60 50.06
CA SER A 515 -24.18 -0.77 50.85
C SER A 515 -23.35 -2.03 50.53
N ARG A 516 -23.72 -2.75 49.48
CA ARG A 516 -23.17 -4.04 49.09
C ARG A 516 -22.25 -3.96 47.87
N VAL A 517 -22.21 -2.84 47.16
CA VAL A 517 -21.30 -2.63 46.02
C VAL A 517 -20.36 -1.46 46.31
N LYS A 518 -19.06 -1.69 46.20
CA LYS A 518 -18.03 -0.64 46.34
C LYS A 518 -17.19 -0.56 45.08
N PHE A 519 -16.96 0.65 44.62
CA PHE A 519 -16.06 0.96 43.51
C PHE A 519 -14.73 1.45 44.06
N HIS A 520 -13.64 0.94 43.52
CA HIS A 520 -12.29 1.37 43.85
C HIS A 520 -11.54 1.70 42.56
N PRO A 521 -11.51 2.98 42.12
CA PRO A 521 -10.76 3.39 40.94
C PRO A 521 -9.26 3.15 41.18
N ALA A 522 -8.58 2.56 40.21
CA ALA A 522 -7.18 2.18 40.36
C ALA A 522 -6.27 2.79 39.29
N VAL A 523 -6.73 2.81 38.05
CA VAL A 523 -5.91 3.18 36.88
C VAL A 523 -6.72 4.05 35.93
N PHE A 524 -6.06 5.05 35.34
CA PHE A 524 -6.58 5.70 34.14
C PHE A 524 -5.51 5.87 33.05
N CYS A 525 -5.92 5.85 31.78
CA CYS A 525 -5.06 6.04 30.61
C CYS A 525 -5.72 7.04 29.66
N ASP A 526 -5.17 8.26 29.56
CA ASP A 526 -5.72 9.35 28.74
C ASP A 526 -5.31 9.21 27.26
N PHE A 527 -6.25 9.29 26.32
CA PHE A 527 -5.96 9.14 24.88
C PHE A 527 -6.54 10.20 23.94
#